data_AF-A0A6H1K2F1-F1
#
_entry.id   AF-A0A6H1K2F1-F1
#
_cell.length_a   1.000
_cell.length_b   1.000
_cell.length_c   1.000
_cell.angle_alpha   90.00
_cell.angle_beta   90.00
_cell.angle_gamma   90.00
#
_symmetry.space_group_name_H-M   'P 1'
#
loop_
_entity.id
_entity.type
_entity.pdbx_description
1 polymer ?
#
loop_
_entity_poly.entity_id
_entity_poly.type
_entity_poly.pdbx_seq_one_letter_code
_entity_poly.pdbx_strand_id
1 'polypeptide(L)'
;MNASTTLLPAVIRPAVEDRRWLSSDHCASPVLELLDTLGWAVVDTPVANVHAMSPDGRVYVGWLPEDPTTWKRNIVWQIRVQPAEGDPWVQEFGLHTPSEGVAGFIAALVAHSR
;
A
#
# COMPACT_ATOMS: atom_id res chain seq x y z
N MET A 1 14.71 -18.07 60.39
CA MET A 1 14.94 -16.94 59.46
C MET A 1 14.17 -17.26 58.18
N ASN A 2 13.07 -16.57 57.92
CA ASN A 2 12.32 -16.73 56.66
C ASN A 2 12.80 -15.67 55.68
N ALA A 3 13.33 -16.09 54.54
CA ALA A 3 13.70 -15.20 53.44
C ALA A 3 12.44 -14.88 52.64
N SER A 4 12.03 -13.61 52.62
CA SER A 4 11.02 -13.11 51.71
C SER A 4 11.63 -13.01 50.30
N THR A 5 11.11 -13.80 49.36
CA THR A 5 11.47 -13.70 47.94
C THR A 5 10.77 -12.48 47.34
N THR A 6 11.53 -11.44 47.02
CA THR A 6 11.04 -10.29 46.26
C THR A 6 10.75 -10.75 44.83
N LEU A 7 9.47 -10.87 44.47
CA LEU A 7 9.04 -11.09 43.09
C LEU A 7 9.24 -9.79 42.30
N LEU A 8 10.18 -9.80 41.36
CA LEU A 8 10.34 -8.71 40.40
C LEU A 8 9.11 -8.68 39.46
N PRO A 9 8.62 -7.50 39.06
CA PRO A 9 7.51 -7.40 38.12
C PRO A 9 7.90 -8.07 36.79
N ALA A 10 7.00 -8.91 36.29
CA ALA A 10 7.18 -9.57 35.01
C ALA A 10 7.35 -8.52 33.90
N VAL A 11 8.38 -8.66 33.08
CA VAL A 11 8.53 -7.87 31.85
C VAL A 11 7.41 -8.29 30.90
N ILE A 12 6.33 -7.50 30.86
CA ILE A 12 5.32 -7.61 29.82
C ILE A 12 5.96 -7.09 28.54
N ARG A 13 6.46 -7.99 27.69
CA ARG A 13 6.73 -7.65 26.30
C ARG A 13 5.37 -7.62 25.60
N PRO A 14 4.98 -6.53 24.92
CA PRO A 14 3.83 -6.60 24.04
C PRO A 14 4.05 -7.80 23.10
N ALA A 15 3.01 -8.59 22.89
CA ALA A 15 3.05 -9.59 21.83
C ALA A 15 3.54 -8.86 20.58
N VAL A 16 4.46 -9.49 19.82
CA VAL A 16 4.71 -9.04 18.45
C VAL A 16 3.35 -9.15 17.78
N GLU A 17 2.57 -8.07 17.76
CA GLU A 17 1.57 -7.89 16.72
C GLU A 17 2.33 -8.18 15.45
N ASP A 18 1.87 -9.21 14.75
CA ASP A 18 2.47 -9.71 13.53
C ASP A 18 2.56 -8.51 12.60
N ARG A 19 3.72 -7.82 12.56
CA ARG A 19 3.94 -6.61 11.75
C ARG A 19 4.11 -7.04 10.30
N ARG A 20 3.20 -7.88 9.81
CA ARG A 20 3.16 -8.42 8.45
C ARG A 20 3.15 -7.28 7.44
N TRP A 21 2.55 -6.13 7.79
CA TRP A 21 2.61 -4.88 7.01
C TRP A 21 4.02 -4.32 6.74
N LEU A 22 5.05 -4.76 7.47
CA LEU A 22 6.45 -4.40 7.19
C LEU A 22 7.13 -5.36 6.19
N SER A 23 6.52 -6.50 5.89
CA SER A 23 7.03 -7.49 4.95
C SER A 23 6.11 -7.52 3.73
N SER A 24 6.66 -7.26 2.54
CA SER A 24 5.90 -7.48 1.31
C SER A 24 5.59 -8.97 1.18
N ASP A 25 4.30 -9.31 1.10
CA ASP A 25 3.80 -10.62 0.68
C ASP A 25 3.56 -10.67 -0.84
N HIS A 26 3.96 -9.60 -1.55
CA HIS A 26 3.76 -9.36 -2.98
C HIS A 26 2.28 -9.32 -3.41
N CYS A 27 1.35 -9.27 -2.46
CA CYS A 27 -0.08 -9.26 -2.73
C CYS A 27 -0.60 -7.84 -2.90
N ALA A 28 -1.52 -7.62 -3.84
CA ALA A 28 -2.15 -6.31 -4.06
C ALA A 28 -3.34 -6.04 -3.11
N SER A 29 -3.80 -7.04 -2.35
CA SER A 29 -5.08 -6.99 -1.62
C SER A 29 -5.30 -5.73 -0.79
N PRO A 30 -4.35 -5.25 0.04
CA PRO A 30 -4.59 -4.04 0.84
C PRO A 30 -4.93 -2.80 -0.01
N VAL A 31 -4.33 -2.67 -1.19
CA VAL A 31 -4.62 -1.57 -2.11
C VAL A 31 -5.96 -1.80 -2.81
N LEU A 32 -6.24 -3.02 -3.27
CA LEU A 32 -7.49 -3.33 -3.97
C LEU A 32 -8.72 -3.17 -3.07
N GLU A 33 -8.64 -3.61 -1.81
CA GLU A 33 -9.69 -3.42 -0.80
C GLU A 33 -9.93 -1.93 -0.50
N LEU A 34 -8.86 -1.13 -0.41
CA LEU A 34 -8.97 0.31 -0.24
C LEU A 34 -9.67 0.97 -1.44
N LEU A 35 -9.27 0.61 -2.67
CA LEU A 35 -9.84 1.18 -3.89
C LEU A 35 -11.33 0.83 -4.05
N ASP A 36 -11.71 -0.40 -3.74
CA ASP A 36 -13.12 -0.82 -3.69
C ASP A 36 -13.92 -0.01 -2.66
N THR A 37 -13.38 0.14 -1.45
CA THR A 37 -14.00 0.96 -0.38
C THR A 37 -14.17 2.43 -0.79
N LEU A 38 -13.23 2.97 -1.57
CA LEU A 38 -13.31 4.33 -2.12
C LEU A 38 -14.23 4.44 -3.36
N GLY A 39 -14.78 3.33 -3.85
CA GLY A 39 -15.66 3.28 -5.02
C GLY A 39 -14.95 3.54 -6.34
N TRP A 40 -13.66 3.19 -6.45
CA TRP A 40 -12.90 3.36 -7.68
C TRP A 40 -13.23 2.26 -8.69
N ALA A 41 -13.20 2.61 -9.98
CA ALA A 41 -13.36 1.61 -11.03
C ALA A 41 -12.06 0.81 -11.16
N VAL A 42 -12.09 -0.45 -10.73
CA VAL A 42 -10.97 -1.39 -10.82
C VAL A 42 -11.18 -2.34 -12.01
N VAL A 43 -10.15 -2.50 -12.83
CA VAL A 43 -10.15 -3.36 -14.03
C VAL A 43 -8.89 -4.22 -14.00
N ASP A 44 -9.06 -5.54 -14.00
CA ASP A 44 -7.99 -6.50 -14.22
C ASP A 44 -7.79 -6.78 -15.72
N THR A 45 -6.58 -7.17 -16.07
CA THR A 45 -6.22 -7.61 -17.43
C THR A 45 -6.03 -9.12 -17.45
N PRO A 46 -6.12 -9.77 -18.63
CA PRO A 46 -5.85 -11.21 -18.77
C PRO A 46 -4.45 -11.66 -18.31
N VAL A 47 -3.53 -10.71 -18.11
CA VAL A 47 -2.15 -10.94 -17.65
C VAL A 47 -1.95 -10.44 -16.22
N ALA A 48 -2.97 -10.51 -15.37
CA ALA A 48 -2.88 -10.20 -13.93
C ALA A 48 -2.44 -8.76 -13.55
N ASN A 49 -2.27 -7.84 -14.50
CA ASN A 49 -2.16 -6.42 -14.19
C ASN A 49 -3.52 -5.87 -13.79
N VAL A 50 -3.54 -4.94 -12.85
CA VAL A 50 -4.76 -4.27 -12.38
C VAL A 50 -4.59 -2.77 -12.54
N HIS A 51 -5.66 -2.12 -13.00
CA HIS A 51 -5.75 -0.70 -13.23
C HIS A 51 -6.95 -0.15 -12.48
N ALA A 52 -6.78 1.00 -11.83
CA ALA A 52 -7.87 1.71 -11.19
C ALA A 52 -7.80 3.21 -11.50
N MET A 53 -8.97 3.84 -11.63
CA MET A 53 -9.11 5.27 -11.85
C MET A 53 -10.04 5.86 -10.80
N SER A 54 -9.67 7.01 -10.24
CA SER A 54 -10.52 7.76 -9.32
C SER A 54 -11.79 8.25 -10.02
N PRO A 55 -12.93 8.43 -9.30
CA PRO A 55 -14.18 8.87 -9.92
C PRO A 55 -14.10 10.22 -10.65
N ASP A 56 -13.19 11.10 -10.23
CA ASP A 56 -12.93 12.40 -10.88
C ASP A 56 -11.92 12.33 -12.03
N GLY A 57 -11.38 11.14 -12.33
CA GLY A 57 -10.43 10.91 -13.42
C GLY A 57 -9.02 11.44 -13.19
N ARG A 58 -8.70 11.91 -11.97
CA ARG A 58 -7.45 12.61 -11.67
C ARG A 58 -6.33 11.71 -11.17
N VAL A 59 -6.66 10.56 -10.60
CA VAL A 59 -5.68 9.62 -10.05
C VAL A 59 -5.85 8.26 -10.70
N TYR A 60 -4.78 7.81 -11.32
CA TYR A 60 -4.64 6.45 -11.82
C TYR A 60 -3.73 5.65 -10.89
N VAL A 61 -4.12 4.43 -10.56
CA VAL A 61 -3.31 3.45 -9.82
C VAL A 61 -3.17 2.19 -10.67
N GLY A 62 -1.94 1.77 -10.94
CA GLY A 62 -1.63 0.52 -11.61
C GLY A 62 -0.84 -0.40 -10.70
N TRP A 63 -1.32 -1.64 -10.55
CA TRP A 63 -0.53 -2.78 -10.10
C TRP A 63 -0.08 -3.57 -11.34
N LEU A 64 1.21 -3.54 -11.63
CA LEU A 64 1.79 -3.93 -12.91
C LEU A 64 2.88 -5.02 -12.74
N PRO A 65 2.58 -6.17 -12.13
CA PRO A 65 3.56 -7.24 -11.96
C PRO A 65 4.04 -7.82 -13.30
N GLU A 66 3.19 -7.79 -14.34
CA GLU A 66 3.47 -8.43 -15.64
C GLU A 66 3.81 -7.41 -16.75
N ASP A 67 3.93 -6.12 -16.44
CA ASP A 67 4.37 -5.13 -17.43
C ASP A 67 5.89 -5.21 -17.63
N PRO A 68 6.40 -5.57 -18.83
CA PRO A 68 7.83 -5.78 -19.03
C PRO A 68 8.68 -4.51 -18.90
N THR A 69 8.07 -3.33 -19.06
CA THR A 69 8.77 -2.04 -19.00
C THR A 69 8.99 -1.63 -17.55
N THR A 70 7.98 -1.77 -16.69
CA THR A 70 8.10 -1.50 -15.25
C THR A 70 8.87 -2.59 -14.53
N TRP A 71 8.69 -3.86 -14.93
CA TRP A 71 9.39 -5.00 -14.33
C TRP A 71 10.91 -4.90 -14.45
N LYS A 72 11.42 -4.48 -15.62
CA LYS A 72 12.88 -4.23 -15.83
C LYS A 72 13.47 -3.20 -14.87
N ARG A 73 12.64 -2.34 -14.28
CA ARG A 73 13.01 -1.30 -13.33
C ARG A 73 12.69 -1.69 -11.88
N ASN A 74 12.23 -2.92 -11.64
CA ASN A 74 11.73 -3.42 -10.35
C ASN A 74 10.55 -2.60 -9.80
N ILE A 75 9.64 -2.19 -10.68
CA ILE A 75 8.46 -1.38 -10.35
C ILE A 75 7.20 -2.20 -10.58
N VAL A 76 6.38 -2.30 -9.54
CA VAL A 76 5.11 -3.05 -9.59
C VAL A 76 3.91 -2.15 -9.28
N TRP A 77 4.14 -0.95 -8.74
CA TRP A 77 3.09 0.05 -8.54
C TRP A 77 3.40 1.33 -9.29
N GLN A 78 2.39 1.90 -9.92
CA GLN A 78 2.47 3.21 -10.54
C GLN A 78 1.22 4.02 -10.20
N ILE A 79 1.43 5.16 -9.53
CA ILE A 79 0.38 6.13 -9.20
C ILE A 79 0.64 7.36 -10.05
N ARG A 80 -0.29 7.70 -10.93
CA ARG A 80 -0.22 8.92 -11.76
C ARG A 80 -1.28 9.89 -11.29
N VAL A 81 -0.89 11.14 -11.09
CA VAL A 81 -1.78 12.18 -10.58
C VAL A 81 -1.80 13.36 -11.54
N GLN A 82 -3.02 13.77 -11.90
CA GLN A 82 -3.33 15.01 -12.59
C GLN A 82 -4.09 15.91 -11.62
N PRO A 83 -3.39 16.79 -10.88
CA PRO A 83 -4.04 17.67 -9.93
C PRO A 83 -4.88 18.74 -10.65
N ALA A 84 -5.83 19.35 -9.93
CA ALA A 84 -6.56 20.53 -10.44
C ALA A 84 -5.61 21.71 -10.69
N GLU A 85 -4.60 21.84 -9.83
CA GLU A 85 -3.61 22.90 -9.85
C GLU A 85 -2.21 22.30 -9.73
N GLY A 86 -1.26 22.84 -10.49
CA GLY A 86 0.12 22.35 -10.54
C GLY A 86 0.35 21.30 -11.62
N ASP A 87 1.57 20.75 -11.65
CA ASP A 87 2.02 19.85 -12.70
C ASP A 87 1.64 18.38 -12.41
N PRO A 88 1.32 17.59 -13.45
CA PRO A 88 1.15 16.15 -13.32
C PRO A 88 2.42 15.47 -12.81
N TRP A 89 2.25 14.44 -11.99
CA TRP A 89 3.38 13.69 -11.44
C TRP A 89 3.09 12.19 -11.34
N VAL A 90 4.15 11.42 -11.15
CA VAL A 90 4.10 9.96 -11.03
C VAL A 90 4.89 9.53 -9.80
N GLN A 91 4.29 8.68 -8.97
CA GLN A 91 4.97 7.95 -7.91
C GLN A 91 5.00 6.46 -8.26
N GLU A 92 6.20 5.87 -8.19
CA GLU A 92 6.42 4.45 -8.47
C GLU A 92 6.84 3.74 -7.18
N PHE A 93 6.37 2.50 -6.98
CA PHE A 93 6.85 1.65 -5.88
C PHE A 93 7.29 0.29 -6.41
N GLY A 94 8.34 -0.24 -5.79
CA GLY A 94 8.96 -1.48 -6.21
C GLY A 94 8.41 -2.71 -5.52
N LEU A 95 8.88 -3.88 -5.96
CA LEU A 95 8.44 -5.19 -5.48
C LEU A 95 8.53 -5.38 -3.94
N HIS A 96 9.48 -4.70 -3.32
CA HIS A 96 9.74 -4.79 -1.87
C HIS A 96 9.00 -3.74 -1.04
N THR A 97 8.25 -2.83 -1.67
CA THR A 97 7.36 -1.93 -0.93
C THR A 97 6.13 -2.71 -0.48
N PRO A 98 5.83 -2.78 0.83
CA PRO A 98 4.61 -3.42 1.32
C PRO A 98 3.36 -2.72 0.79
N SER A 99 2.36 -3.50 0.39
CA SER A 99 1.13 -2.96 -0.21
C SER A 99 0.33 -2.10 0.76
N GLU A 100 0.42 -2.35 2.07
CA GLU A 100 -0.15 -1.48 3.11
C GLU A 100 0.46 -0.08 3.09
N GLY A 101 1.76 0.02 2.80
CA GLY A 101 2.44 1.32 2.64
C GLY A 101 1.93 2.09 1.43
N VAL A 102 1.70 1.38 0.31
CA VAL A 102 1.10 1.96 -0.90
C VAL A 102 -0.35 2.37 -0.65
N ALA A 103 -1.13 1.55 0.05
CA ALA A 103 -2.50 1.87 0.44
C ALA A 103 -2.54 3.12 1.35
N GLY A 104 -1.64 3.21 2.33
CA GLY A 104 -1.50 4.39 3.18
C GLY A 104 -1.16 5.66 2.40
N PHE A 105 -0.27 5.56 1.41
CA PHE A 105 0.04 6.67 0.50
C PHE A 105 -1.19 7.13 -0.28
N ILE A 106 -1.96 6.20 -0.87
CA ILE A 106 -3.18 6.51 -1.62
C ILE A 106 -4.25 7.13 -0.70
N ALA A 107 -4.43 6.58 0.50
CA ALA A 107 -5.39 7.12 1.46
C ALA A 107 -5.05 8.56 1.85
N ALA A 108 -3.77 8.87 2.11
CA ALA A 108 -3.31 10.22 2.38
C ALA A 108 -3.52 11.13 1.15
N LEU A 109 -3.18 10.68 -0.05
CA LEU A 109 -3.36 11.43 -1.29
C LEU A 109 -4.83 11.85 -1.48
N VAL A 110 -5.77 10.92 -1.31
CA VAL A 110 -7.21 11.17 -1.47
C VAL A 110 -7.77 12.07 -0.36
N ALA A 111 -7.24 11.97 0.86
CA ALA A 111 -7.64 12.84 1.96
C ALA A 111 -7.22 14.30 1.74
N HIS A 112 -6.12 14.54 1.03
CA HIS A 112 -5.55 15.86 0.79
C HIS A 112 -5.84 16.45 -0.61
N SER A 113 -6.64 15.77 -1.43
CA SER A 113 -7.04 16.24 -2.77
C SER A 113 -8.40 16.96 -2.80
N ARG A 114 -8.97 17.27 -1.63
CA ARG A 114 -10.26 17.98 -1.46
C ARG A 114 -10.08 19.46 -1.16
#